data_AF-A0A2N0B4I6-F1
#
_entry.id   AF-A0A2N0B4I6-F1
#
_cell.length_a   1.000
_cell.length_b   1.000
_cell.length_c   1.000
_cell.angle_alpha   90.00
_cell.angle_beta   90.00
_cell.angle_gamma   90.00
#
_symmetry.space_group_name_H-M   'P 1'
#
loop_
_entity.id
_entity.type
_entity.pdbx_description
1 polymer ?
#
loop_
_entity_poly.entity_id
_entity_poly.type
_entity_poly.pdbx_seq_one_letter_code
_entity_poly.pdbx_strand_id
1 'polypeptide(L)'
;MNEYIQKMIKLENGDRIILYNSEKIKGKVSVEEQNRNICRIDKDDNVLWRIKSYVHENWGIPFIKMKLRDKRLIAFNWAGGEYEVNLNDGSIKLIREHR
;
A
#
# COMPACT_ATOMS: atom_id res chain seq x y z
N MET A 1 8.58 2.17 14.44
CA MET A 1 8.03 1.67 13.15
C MET A 1 6.67 0.97 13.26
N ASN A 2 6.45 0.03 14.20
CA ASN A 2 5.13 -0.62 14.37
C ASN A 2 3.98 0.35 14.70
N GLU A 3 4.27 1.50 15.32
CA GLU A 3 3.30 2.54 15.64
C GLU A 3 2.58 3.14 14.41
N TYR A 4 3.19 3.02 13.22
CA TYR A 4 2.69 3.54 11.96
C TYR A 4 1.95 2.49 11.13
N ILE A 5 1.93 1.23 11.56
CA ILE A 5 1.20 0.18 10.85
C ILE A 5 -0.29 0.38 11.09
N GLN A 6 -1.03 0.64 10.02
CA GLN A 6 -2.49 0.69 10.06
C GLN A 6 -3.10 -0.70 9.92
N LYS A 7 -2.55 -1.52 9.03
CA LYS A 7 -3.04 -2.87 8.76
C LYS A 7 -1.91 -3.79 8.31
N MET A 8 -2.00 -5.05 8.71
CA MET A 8 -1.12 -6.13 8.27
C MET A 8 -1.97 -7.30 7.79
N ILE A 9 -1.56 -7.92 6.68
CA ILE A 9 -2.15 -9.15 6.15
C ILE A 9 -1.03 -10.19 6.06
N LYS A 10 -1.19 -11.33 6.72
CA LYS A 10 -0.27 -12.47 6.59
C LYS A 10 -0.66 -13.30 5.36
N LEU A 11 0.32 -13.68 4.55
CA LEU A 11 0.16 -14.58 3.43
C LEU A 11 0.49 -16.02 3.84
N GLU A 12 0.01 -16.99 3.07
CA GLU A 12 0.20 -18.42 3.34
C GLU A 12 1.70 -18.81 3.38
N ASN A 13 2.54 -18.11 2.62
CA ASN A 13 3.97 -18.36 2.55
C ASN A 13 4.78 -17.72 3.71
N GLY A 14 4.11 -17.08 4.68
CA GLY A 14 4.75 -16.42 5.83
C GLY A 14 5.04 -14.93 5.62
N ASP A 15 4.94 -14.43 4.38
CA ASP A 15 5.11 -13.01 4.10
C ASP A 15 3.99 -12.16 4.70
N ARG A 16 4.26 -10.87 4.82
CA ARG A 16 3.32 -9.88 5.31
C ARG A 16 3.17 -8.75 4.32
N ILE A 17 1.93 -8.30 4.13
CA ILE A 17 1.62 -7.06 3.45
C ILE A 17 1.25 -6.04 4.51
N ILE A 18 1.89 -4.88 4.47
CA ILE A 18 1.71 -3.81 5.43
C ILE A 18 1.14 -2.59 4.72
N LEU A 19 0.15 -1.98 5.34
CA LEU A 19 -0.34 -0.64 5.03
C LEU A 19 0.07 0.28 6.18
N TYR A 20 0.86 1.31 5.87
CA TYR A 20 1.21 2.36 6.82
C TYR A 20 0.13 3.45 6.87
N ASN A 21 -0.14 3.95 8.08
CA ASN A 21 -1.12 4.99 8.34
C ASN A 21 -0.63 6.32 7.74
N SER A 22 -1.30 6.76 6.67
CA SER A 22 -0.94 7.95 5.91
C SER A 22 -1.00 9.24 6.72
N GLU A 23 -1.90 9.35 7.70
CA GLU A 23 -2.02 10.54 8.58
C GLU A 23 -0.87 10.62 9.58
N LYS A 24 -0.44 9.48 10.14
CA LYS A 24 0.66 9.47 11.12
C LYS A 24 2.04 9.73 10.52
N ILE A 25 2.21 9.45 9.23
CA ILE A 25 3.47 9.66 8.48
C ILE A 25 3.46 10.98 7.69
N LYS A 26 2.30 11.64 7.53
CA LYS A 26 2.18 12.93 6.83
C LYS A 26 3.12 13.97 7.44
N GLY A 27 3.89 14.66 6.59
CA GLY A 27 4.87 15.67 7.00
C GLY A 27 6.15 15.12 7.64
N LYS A 28 6.25 13.79 7.85
CA LYS A 28 7.48 13.12 8.31
C LYS A 28 8.26 12.46 7.18
N VAL A 29 7.59 12.17 6.07
CA VAL A 29 8.15 11.56 4.85
C VAL A 29 7.79 12.41 3.65
N SER A 30 8.45 12.17 2.51
CA SER A 30 8.09 12.85 1.26
C SER A 30 6.67 12.47 0.80
N VAL A 31 6.07 13.30 -0.05
CA VAL A 31 4.77 12.99 -0.66
C VAL A 31 4.83 11.67 -1.44
N GLU A 32 5.93 11.42 -2.14
CA GLU A 32 6.16 10.15 -2.85
C GLU A 32 6.14 8.97 -1.88
N GLU A 33 6.87 9.05 -0.76
CA GLU A 33 6.89 7.99 0.24
C GLU A 33 5.52 7.79 0.90
N GLN A 34 4.80 8.87 1.19
CA GLN A 34 3.44 8.82 1.73
C GLN A 34 2.51 8.06 0.77
N ASN A 35 2.66 8.27 -0.53
CA ASN A 35 1.87 7.61 -1.57
C ASN A 35 2.29 6.15 -1.81
N ARG A 36 3.51 5.78 -1.43
CA ARG A 36 4.06 4.42 -1.52
C ARG A 36 3.94 3.65 -0.20
N ASN A 37 2.82 3.83 0.50
CA ASN A 37 2.60 3.35 1.87
C ASN A 37 2.11 1.89 2.00
N ILE A 38 2.16 1.12 0.91
CA ILE A 38 1.95 -0.33 0.95
C ILE A 38 3.24 -1.04 0.59
N CYS A 39 3.62 -2.04 1.39
CA CYS A 39 4.77 -2.88 1.11
C CYS A 39 4.49 -4.36 1.38
N ARG A 40 5.27 -5.23 0.72
CA ARG A 40 5.39 -6.65 1.07
C ARG A 40 6.75 -6.87 1.74
N ILE A 41 6.72 -7.60 2.83
CA ILE A 41 7.88 -7.97 3.64
C ILE A 41 7.89 -9.49 3.76
N ASP A 42 9.07 -10.10 3.68
CA ASP A 42 9.22 -11.53 3.91
C ASP A 42 9.15 -11.90 5.41
N LYS A 43 9.37 -13.19 5.69
CA LYS A 43 9.41 -13.72 7.07
C LYS A 43 10.62 -13.23 7.88
N ASP A 44 11.66 -12.74 7.22
CA ASP A 44 12.94 -12.30 7.81
C ASP A 44 13.00 -10.76 7.91
N ASP A 45 11.85 -10.10 7.79
CA ASP A 45 11.66 -8.64 7.84
C ASP A 45 12.32 -7.86 6.66
N ASN A 46 12.68 -8.52 5.56
CA ASN A 46 13.18 -7.83 4.37
C ASN A 46 12.03 -7.29 3.50
N VAL A 47 12.15 -6.04 3.07
CA VAL A 47 11.20 -5.43 2.13
C VAL A 47 11.41 -6.02 0.74
N LEU A 48 10.43 -6.79 0.25
CA LEU A 48 10.45 -7.37 -1.09
C LEU A 48 10.07 -6.33 -2.14
N TRP A 49 9.02 -5.53 -1.87
CA TRP A 49 8.64 -4.40 -2.71
C TRP A 49 7.81 -3.38 -1.93
N ARG A 50 7.81 -2.15 -2.46
CA ARG A 50 6.82 -1.12 -2.15
C ARG A 50 6.00 -0.84 -3.40
N ILE A 51 4.74 -0.46 -3.21
CA ILE A 51 3.83 -0.19 -4.30
C ILE A 51 4.44 0.81 -5.29
N LYS A 52 4.35 0.51 -6.58
CA LYS A 52 4.84 1.36 -7.67
C LYS A 52 3.71 2.30 -8.07
N SER A 53 3.39 3.25 -7.20
CA SER A 53 2.37 4.26 -7.49
C SER A 53 2.98 5.33 -8.40
N TYR A 54 2.32 5.61 -9.54
CA TYR A 54 2.57 6.82 -10.31
C TYR A 54 1.88 7.96 -9.56
N VAL A 55 2.66 8.83 -8.95
CA VAL A 55 2.12 9.96 -8.21
C VAL A 55 2.78 11.23 -8.66
N HIS A 56 1.93 12.24 -8.86
CA HIS A 56 2.38 13.61 -8.98
C HIS A 56 3.17 13.96 -7.71
N GLU A 57 4.40 14.42 -7.90
CA GLU A 57 5.37 14.73 -6.84
C GLU A 57 4.82 15.70 -5.78
N ASN A 58 3.79 16.47 -6.14
CA ASN A 58 3.21 17.54 -5.34
C ASN A 58 1.87 17.20 -4.66
N TRP A 59 1.26 16.03 -4.91
CA TRP A 59 -0.04 15.69 -4.32
C TRP A 59 -0.07 14.30 -3.67
N GLY A 60 -0.33 14.29 -2.36
CA GLY A 60 -0.57 13.09 -1.58
C GLY A 60 -1.93 12.47 -1.86
N ILE A 61 -1.95 11.33 -2.54
CA ILE A 61 -3.12 10.46 -2.72
C ILE A 61 -2.76 9.04 -2.21
N PRO A 62 -2.43 8.88 -0.91
CA PRO A 62 -2.01 7.62 -0.34
C PRO A 62 -3.14 6.59 -0.29
N PHE A 63 -2.76 5.33 -0.12
CA PHE A 63 -3.72 4.27 0.15
C PHE A 63 -4.19 4.34 1.60
N ILE A 64 -5.48 4.17 1.81
CA ILE A 64 -6.10 4.23 3.15
C ILE A 64 -6.69 2.91 3.60
N LYS A 65 -6.81 1.95 2.69
CA LYS A 65 -7.45 0.67 2.97
C LYS A 65 -6.90 -0.39 2.03
N MET A 66 -6.79 -1.61 2.55
CA MET A 66 -6.51 -2.79 1.74
C MET A 66 -7.33 -4.01 2.19
N LYS A 67 -7.64 -4.90 1.25
CA LYS A 67 -8.35 -6.16 1.46
C LYS A 67 -7.72 -7.25 0.61
N LEU A 68 -7.55 -8.45 1.17
CA LEU A 68 -7.22 -9.64 0.40
C LEU A 68 -8.52 -10.40 0.12
N ARG A 69 -8.82 -10.66 -1.16
CA ARG A 69 -10.00 -11.43 -1.61
C ARG A 69 -9.56 -12.35 -2.73
N ASP A 70 -9.83 -13.65 -2.61
CA ASP A 70 -9.52 -14.63 -3.65
C ASP A 70 -8.07 -14.53 -4.16
N LYS A 71 -7.11 -14.39 -3.22
CA LYS A 71 -5.67 -14.18 -3.48
C LYS A 71 -5.30 -12.87 -4.20
N ARG A 72 -6.24 -11.95 -4.39
CA ARG A 72 -6.04 -10.62 -4.95
C ARG A 72 -6.00 -9.57 -3.86
N LEU A 73 -4.96 -8.74 -3.86
CA LEU A 73 -4.87 -7.60 -2.96
C LEU A 73 -5.54 -6.40 -3.62
N ILE A 74 -6.61 -5.91 -3.00
CA ILE A 74 -7.34 -4.73 -3.42
C ILE A 74 -7.01 -3.58 -2.47
N ALA A 75 -6.58 -2.45 -3.00
CA ALA A 75 -6.21 -1.25 -2.25
C ALA A 75 -7.07 -0.05 -2.68
N PHE A 76 -7.37 0.84 -1.74
CA PHE A 76 -8.19 2.03 -1.97
C PHE A 76 -7.42 3.27 -1.57
N ASN A 77 -7.39 4.28 -2.44
CA ASN A 77 -6.72 5.55 -2.16
C ASN A 77 -7.69 6.65 -1.71
N TRP A 78 -7.14 7.79 -1.27
CA TRP A 78 -7.94 8.93 -0.82
C TRP A 78 -8.81 9.56 -1.92
N ALA A 79 -8.46 9.41 -3.19
CA ALA A 79 -9.22 9.96 -4.30
C ALA A 79 -10.43 9.06 -4.71
N GLY A 80 -10.71 8.01 -3.94
CA GLY A 80 -11.82 7.08 -4.26
C GLY A 80 -11.48 6.04 -5.34
N GLY A 81 -10.21 5.91 -5.71
CA GLY A 81 -9.74 4.88 -6.62
C GLY A 81 -9.57 3.52 -5.94
N GLU A 82 -10.06 2.47 -6.60
CA GLU A 82 -9.90 1.07 -6.24
C GLU A 82 -8.89 0.41 -7.18
N TYR A 83 -7.85 -0.22 -6.63
CA TYR A 83 -6.73 -0.78 -7.37
C TYR A 83 -6.49 -2.23 -6.99
N GLU A 84 -6.18 -3.06 -7.98
CA GLU A 84 -5.59 -4.38 -7.76
C GLU A 84 -4.07 -4.21 -7.69
N VAL A 85 -3.46 -4.80 -6.66
CA VAL A 85 -2.02 -4.80 -6.45
C VAL A 85 -1.46 -6.16 -6.84
N ASN A 86 -0.49 -6.17 -7.75
CA ASN A 86 0.25 -7.36 -8.11
C ASN A 86 1.17 -7.76 -6.95
N LEU A 87 0.94 -8.94 -6.38
CA LEU A 87 1.69 -9.43 -5.23
C LEU A 87 3.16 -9.73 -5.54
N ASN A 88 3.53 -9.95 -6.80
CA ASN A 88 4.89 -10.30 -7.16
C ASN A 88 5.82 -9.09 -7.19
N ASP A 89 5.34 -7.93 -7.65
CA ASP A 89 6.21 -6.78 -7.92
C ASP A 89 5.67 -5.43 -7.41
N GLY A 90 4.49 -5.41 -6.77
CA GLY A 90 3.88 -4.20 -6.23
C GLY A 90 3.32 -3.23 -7.27
N SER A 91 3.21 -3.64 -8.54
CA SER A 91 2.50 -2.84 -9.56
C SER A 91 1.01 -2.77 -9.26
N ILE A 92 0.36 -1.69 -9.69
CA ILE A 92 -1.08 -1.47 -9.49
C ILE A 92 -1.82 -1.33 -10.80
N LYS A 93 -3.06 -1.83 -10.79
CA LYS A 93 -4.01 -1.66 -11.88
C LYS A 93 -5.30 -1.07 -11.33
N LEU A 94 -5.75 0.05 -11.89
CA LEU A 94 -7.04 0.64 -11.56
C LEU A 94 -8.16 -0.33 -11.93
N ILE A 95 -9.06 -0.60 -10.98
CA ILE A 95 -10.28 -1.38 -11.18
C ILE A 95 -11.45 -0.44 -11.40
N ARG A 96 -11.60 0.56 -10.52
CA ARG A 96 -12.75 1.47 -10.51
C ARG A 96 -12.41 2.81 -9.87
N GLU A 97 -13.01 3.89 -10.37
CA GLU A 97 -13.07 5.18 -9.68
C GLU A 97 -14.50 5.39 -9.14
N HIS A 98 -14.60 5.74 -7.87
CA HIS A 98 -15.83 6.26 -7.29
C HIS A 98 -15.75 7.80 -7.37
N ARG A 99 -16.28 8.36 -8.47
CA ARG A 99 -16.51 9.80 -8.63
C ARG A 99 -17.92 10.15 -8.16
#